data_AF-A0A515KI83-F1
#
_entry.id   AF-A0A515KI83-F1
#
_cell.length_a   1.000
_cell.length_b   1.000
_cell.length_c   1.000
_cell.angle_alpha   90.00
_cell.angle_beta   90.00
_cell.angle_gamma   90.00
#
_symmetry.space_group_name_H-M   'P 1'
#
loop_
_entity.id
_entity.type
_entity.pdbx_description
1 polymer ?
#
loop_
_entity_poly.entity_id
_entity_poly.type
_entity_poly.pdbx_seq_one_letter_code
_entity_poly.pdbx_strand_id
1 'polypeptide(L)'
;MLETLYDLTNVEGTKWCKVQSKADSPSIRHFIQDDLVDQLAAFHKRVLSVSGVYVDVKTWDEAFDRSKPIRWWSLWTPRDLAMCASVKIAASGYNTSLCAIATNSIFPDEIECCRELIESPRLDQPDVHIHNFARHHGSTEFWKDGDGGDCLDIVGRYLGKLPDLGFWSGNKLVLDRFRALLKGKMVRPRQAGTNAYRQLTSCAIIYSNKAQDADSAILEMFGLTKDQIVRAREIEDIQQFVMRGAIRNPDFYGRYDIYVYDVWQAEAVRDFLVDGRIADVTLHGVEEAKLIDFKRPNAGRRPIQVDERSKAERQAERRKRDADRKRRARSVERGRREAAGIHRGPGRPTKYATPLSAG
;
A
#
# COMPACT_ATOMS: atom_id res chain seq x y z
N MET A 1 11.51 13.47 -24.00
CA MET A 1 11.30 12.05 -23.60
C MET A 1 9.82 11.69 -23.49
N LEU A 2 9.01 12.39 -22.68
CA LEU A 2 7.57 12.07 -22.64
C LEU A 2 6.87 12.41 -23.97
N GLU A 3 7.17 13.58 -24.54
CA GLU A 3 6.65 14.01 -25.84
C GLU A 3 7.05 13.12 -27.02
N THR A 4 8.21 12.48 -26.94
CA THR A 4 8.65 11.51 -27.97
C THR A 4 7.93 10.17 -27.86
N LEU A 5 7.24 9.91 -26.75
CA LEU A 5 6.61 8.62 -26.45
C LEU A 5 5.09 8.69 -26.43
N TYR A 6 4.53 9.87 -26.11
CA TYR A 6 3.11 10.00 -25.83
C TYR A 6 2.51 11.24 -26.46
N ASP A 7 1.29 11.09 -26.96
CA ASP A 7 0.41 12.19 -27.33
C ASP A 7 -0.60 12.47 -26.22
N LEU A 8 -1.04 13.73 -26.15
CA LEU A 8 -2.07 14.20 -25.22
C LEU A 8 -3.32 14.58 -26.01
N THR A 9 -4.44 13.98 -25.65
CA THR A 9 -5.76 14.35 -26.19
C THR A 9 -6.58 15.00 -25.09
N ASN A 10 -7.04 16.23 -25.30
CA ASN A 10 -7.83 16.95 -24.32
C ASN A 10 -9.18 16.25 -24.07
N VAL A 11 -9.59 16.14 -22.80
CA VAL A 11 -10.93 15.66 -22.43
C VAL A 11 -11.83 16.87 -22.26
N GLU A 12 -12.78 17.02 -23.18
CA GLU A 12 -13.68 18.17 -23.26
C GLU A 12 -14.38 18.46 -21.93
N GLY A 13 -14.47 19.75 -21.57
CA GLY A 13 -15.09 20.19 -20.32
C GLY A 13 -14.27 19.93 -19.05
N THR A 14 -13.05 19.39 -19.16
CA THR A 14 -12.20 19.08 -18.00
C THR A 14 -10.79 19.67 -18.14
N LYS A 15 -10.00 19.57 -17.07
CA LYS A 15 -8.56 19.89 -17.09
C LYS A 15 -7.66 18.71 -17.45
N TRP A 16 -8.25 17.54 -17.71
CA TRP A 16 -7.51 16.29 -17.91
C TRP A 16 -7.24 16.05 -19.38
N CYS A 17 -6.08 15.48 -19.68
CA CYS A 17 -5.72 14.99 -21.00
C CYS A 17 -5.52 13.47 -20.95
N LYS A 18 -6.11 12.75 -21.91
CA LYS A 18 -5.87 11.32 -22.11
C LYS A 18 -4.50 11.13 -22.75
N VAL A 19 -3.71 10.25 -22.18
CA VAL A 19 -2.38 9.88 -22.68
C VAL A 19 -2.53 8.73 -23.67
N GLN A 20 -1.96 8.90 -24.86
CA GLN A 20 -1.89 7.88 -25.90
C GLN A 20 -0.44 7.55 -26.21
N SER A 21 -0.10 6.26 -26.29
CA SER A 21 1.23 5.83 -26.75
C SER A 21 1.38 6.04 -28.26
N LYS A 22 2.52 6.59 -28.68
CA LYS A 22 2.90 6.66 -30.09
C LYS A 22 3.23 5.27 -30.64
N ALA A 23 3.10 5.07 -31.95
CA ALA A 23 3.28 3.76 -32.60
C ALA A 23 4.66 3.13 -32.37
N ASP A 24 5.69 3.95 -32.19
CA ASP A 24 7.08 3.59 -31.93
C ASP A 24 7.43 3.52 -30.43
N SER A 25 6.43 3.59 -29.55
CA SER A 25 6.65 3.52 -28.11
C SER A 25 7.30 2.19 -27.70
N PRO A 26 8.35 2.21 -26.85
CA PRO A 26 8.99 1.01 -26.35
C PRO A 26 8.00 0.12 -25.59
N SER A 27 8.20 -1.19 -25.63
CA SER A 27 7.43 -2.09 -24.78
C SER A 27 7.75 -1.90 -23.29
N ILE A 28 6.83 -2.33 -22.40
CA ILE A 28 7.01 -2.30 -20.94
C ILE A 28 8.36 -2.91 -20.49
N ARG A 29 8.86 -3.95 -21.18
CA ARG A 29 10.14 -4.60 -20.82
C ARG A 29 11.32 -3.62 -20.91
N HIS A 30 11.31 -2.70 -21.87
CA HIS A 30 12.37 -1.71 -22.02
C HIS A 30 12.40 -0.76 -20.82
N PHE A 31 11.25 -0.36 -20.29
CA PHE A 31 11.18 0.48 -19.08
C PHE A 31 11.65 -0.28 -17.84
N ILE A 32 11.30 -1.56 -17.69
CA ILE A 32 11.71 -2.36 -16.52
C ILE A 32 13.22 -2.60 -16.49
N GLN A 33 13.86 -2.72 -17.66
CA GLN A 33 15.30 -2.99 -17.78
C GLN A 33 16.17 -1.75 -17.67
N ASP A 34 15.57 -0.55 -17.75
CA ASP A 34 16.28 0.72 -17.65
C ASP A 34 16.04 1.37 -16.28
N ASP A 35 17.08 1.32 -15.44
CA ASP A 35 17.09 1.91 -14.09
C ASP A 35 16.76 3.42 -14.05
N LEU A 36 16.83 4.13 -15.18
CA LEU A 36 16.51 5.56 -15.25
C LEU A 36 15.01 5.83 -15.44
N VAL A 37 14.26 4.85 -15.96
CA VAL A 37 12.83 5.02 -16.31
C VAL A 37 11.94 3.90 -15.77
N ASP A 38 12.45 3.02 -14.92
CA ASP A 38 11.70 1.95 -14.25
C ASP A 38 10.46 2.47 -13.51
N GLN A 39 10.53 3.67 -12.93
CA GLN A 39 9.42 4.35 -12.26
C GLN A 39 8.26 4.69 -13.21
N LEU A 40 8.53 4.80 -14.51
CA LEU A 40 7.51 5.02 -15.55
C LEU A 40 6.86 3.71 -16.02
N ALA A 41 7.39 2.54 -15.64
CA ALA A 41 6.84 1.27 -16.12
C ALA A 41 5.37 1.08 -15.71
N ALA A 42 5.01 1.48 -14.49
CA ALA A 42 3.62 1.42 -14.01
C ALA A 42 2.70 2.37 -14.79
N PHE A 43 3.18 3.59 -15.07
CA PHE A 43 2.47 4.58 -15.87
C PHE A 43 2.28 4.07 -17.31
N HIS A 44 3.35 3.65 -17.97
CA HIS A 44 3.34 3.14 -19.34
C HIS A 44 2.44 1.89 -19.47
N LYS A 45 2.50 0.96 -18.53
CA LYS A 45 1.59 -0.20 -18.49
C LYS A 45 0.12 0.22 -18.48
N ARG A 46 -0.23 1.31 -17.80
CA ARG A 46 -1.61 1.83 -17.77
C ARG A 46 -1.96 2.59 -19.04
N VAL A 47 -1.02 3.32 -19.65
CA VAL A 47 -1.23 3.96 -20.96
C VAL A 47 -1.64 2.92 -22.01
N LEU A 48 -1.00 1.75 -21.99
CA LEU A 48 -1.30 0.63 -22.89
C LEU A 48 -2.59 -0.14 -22.54
N SER A 49 -3.25 0.15 -21.41
CA SER A 49 -4.47 -0.54 -21.01
C SER A 49 -5.71 0.09 -21.64
N VAL A 50 -6.79 -0.68 -21.78
CA VAL A 50 -8.08 -0.20 -22.33
C VAL A 50 -8.58 1.05 -21.59
N SER A 51 -8.46 1.03 -20.26
CA SER A 51 -8.83 2.11 -19.36
C SER A 51 -8.01 3.40 -19.56
N GLY A 52 -6.80 3.27 -20.11
CA GLY A 52 -5.89 4.37 -20.37
C GLY A 52 -5.37 5.09 -19.12
N VAL A 53 -4.73 6.23 -19.33
CA VAL A 53 -4.23 7.14 -18.29
C VAL A 53 -4.62 8.57 -18.63
N TYR A 54 -4.94 9.34 -17.59
CA TYR A 54 -5.26 10.76 -17.69
C TYR A 54 -4.30 11.56 -16.83
N VAL A 55 -3.84 12.71 -17.34
CA VAL A 55 -2.90 13.63 -16.68
C VAL A 55 -3.47 15.04 -16.63
N ASP A 56 -3.10 15.85 -15.65
CA ASP A 56 -3.57 17.24 -15.50
C ASP A 56 -2.67 18.29 -16.17
N VAL A 57 -1.93 17.89 -17.20
CA VAL A 57 -1.09 18.78 -18.02
C VAL A 57 -1.64 18.86 -19.43
N LYS A 58 -1.57 20.03 -20.05
CA LYS A 58 -2.01 20.26 -21.44
C LYS A 58 -0.92 20.00 -22.45
N THR A 59 0.34 20.20 -22.04
CA THR A 59 1.53 19.88 -22.84
C THR A 59 2.55 19.16 -21.98
N TRP A 60 3.43 18.37 -22.59
CA TRP A 60 4.52 17.73 -21.85
C TRP A 60 5.57 18.72 -21.35
N ASP A 61 5.58 19.97 -21.83
CA ASP A 61 6.46 21.01 -21.29
C ASP A 61 6.06 21.38 -19.85
N GLU A 62 4.76 21.41 -19.56
CA GLU A 62 4.23 21.64 -18.20
C GLU A 62 4.69 20.55 -17.22
N ALA A 63 4.91 19.32 -17.71
CA ALA A 63 5.40 18.20 -16.89
C ALA A 63 6.83 18.42 -16.36
N PHE A 64 7.61 19.35 -16.93
CA PHE A 64 8.96 19.68 -16.46
C PHE A 64 8.98 20.80 -15.41
N ASP A 65 7.86 21.46 -15.13
CA ASP A 65 7.75 22.43 -14.04
C ASP A 65 7.79 21.72 -12.68
N ARG A 66 8.98 21.72 -12.05
CA ARG A 66 9.21 21.11 -10.74
C ARG A 66 8.44 21.76 -9.60
N SER A 67 7.78 22.91 -9.82
CA SER A 67 6.94 23.56 -8.82
C SER A 67 5.57 22.89 -8.66
N LYS A 68 5.14 22.11 -9.65
CA LYS A 68 3.85 21.40 -9.64
C LYS A 68 4.05 19.92 -9.95
N PRO A 69 3.70 19.00 -9.03
CA PRO A 69 3.72 17.58 -9.36
C PRO A 69 2.63 17.27 -10.40
N ILE A 70 2.97 16.49 -11.42
CA ILE A 70 2.00 15.95 -12.37
C ILE A 70 1.07 15.01 -11.62
N ARG A 71 -0.23 15.25 -11.72
CA ARG A 71 -1.23 14.33 -11.21
C ARG A 71 -1.72 13.48 -12.36
N TRP A 72 -1.94 12.20 -12.06
CA TRP A 72 -2.48 11.28 -13.03
C TRP A 72 -3.40 10.27 -12.37
N TRP A 73 -4.32 9.73 -13.14
CA TRP A 73 -5.22 8.68 -12.71
C TRP A 73 -5.53 7.72 -13.85
N SER A 74 -6.03 6.54 -13.48
CA SER A 74 -6.49 5.50 -14.38
C SER A 74 -7.57 4.71 -13.64
N LEU A 75 -8.67 4.38 -14.32
CA LEU A 75 -9.80 3.67 -13.72
C LEU A 75 -10.23 2.54 -14.65
N TRP A 76 -10.01 1.31 -14.20
CA TRP A 76 -10.69 0.16 -14.79
C TRP A 76 -12.11 0.08 -14.22
N THR A 77 -13.10 -0.18 -15.07
CA THR A 77 -14.48 -0.41 -14.66
C THR A 77 -15.00 -1.70 -15.30
N PRO A 78 -16.07 -2.32 -14.75
CA PRO A 78 -16.67 -3.50 -15.38
C PRO A 78 -17.21 -3.25 -16.79
N ARG A 79 -17.39 -1.99 -17.23
CA ARG A 79 -17.74 -1.65 -18.61
C ARG A 79 -16.73 -2.19 -19.62
N ASP A 80 -15.46 -2.32 -19.22
CA ASP A 80 -14.40 -2.90 -20.06
C ASP A 80 -14.68 -4.39 -20.39
N LEU A 81 -15.67 -5.02 -19.74
CA LEU A 81 -16.14 -6.38 -19.97
C LEU A 81 -17.47 -6.44 -20.75
N ALA A 82 -17.88 -5.37 -21.44
CA ALA A 82 -19.15 -5.32 -22.19
C ALA A 82 -19.29 -6.41 -23.26
N MET A 83 -18.19 -7.04 -23.68
CA MET A 83 -18.21 -8.19 -24.61
C MET A 83 -18.63 -9.51 -23.94
N CYS A 84 -18.68 -9.56 -22.61
CA CYS A 84 -19.16 -10.70 -21.85
C CYS A 84 -20.68 -10.61 -21.68
N ALA A 85 -21.41 -11.71 -21.94
CA ALA A 85 -22.85 -11.77 -21.71
C ALA A 85 -23.23 -11.57 -20.23
N SER A 86 -22.36 -12.01 -19.30
CA SER A 86 -22.46 -11.71 -17.87
C SER A 86 -21.11 -11.88 -17.18
N VAL A 87 -20.93 -11.23 -16.03
CA VAL A 87 -19.72 -11.33 -15.20
C VAL A 87 -20.14 -11.61 -13.75
N LYS A 88 -19.59 -12.67 -13.16
CA LYS A 88 -19.78 -12.99 -11.73
C LYS A 88 -18.51 -12.63 -10.96
N ILE A 89 -18.64 -11.78 -9.96
CA ILE A 89 -17.52 -11.33 -9.12
C ILE A 89 -17.78 -11.75 -7.68
N ALA A 90 -16.93 -12.64 -7.16
CA ALA A 90 -16.87 -12.91 -5.73
C ALA A 90 -16.11 -11.76 -5.04
N ALA A 91 -16.80 -10.98 -4.22
CA ALA A 91 -16.21 -9.84 -3.53
C ALA A 91 -16.80 -9.66 -2.14
N SER A 92 -15.93 -9.38 -1.16
CA SER A 92 -16.35 -8.87 0.14
C SER A 92 -16.52 -7.35 -0.01
N GLY A 93 -17.75 -6.84 -0.01
CA GLY A 93 -18.01 -5.40 0.00
C GLY A 93 -17.81 -4.65 -1.33
N TYR A 94 -18.10 -5.27 -2.49
CA TYR A 94 -17.92 -4.62 -3.81
C TYR A 94 -18.50 -3.20 -3.87
N ASN A 95 -19.72 -3.01 -3.38
CA ASN A 95 -20.45 -1.74 -3.50
C ASN A 95 -19.87 -0.61 -2.64
N THR A 96 -19.05 -0.94 -1.64
CA THR A 96 -18.33 0.04 -0.83
C THR A 96 -16.88 0.22 -1.29
N SER A 97 -16.44 -0.53 -2.31
CA SER A 97 -15.09 -0.41 -2.86
C SER A 97 -14.92 0.90 -3.63
N LEU A 98 -13.68 1.41 -3.66
CA LEU A 98 -13.33 2.59 -4.46
C LEU A 98 -13.67 2.41 -5.95
N CYS A 99 -13.57 1.17 -6.45
CA CYS A 99 -13.90 0.86 -7.84
C CYS A 99 -15.39 1.05 -8.12
N ALA A 100 -16.27 0.50 -7.29
CA ALA A 100 -17.72 0.65 -7.46
C ALA A 100 -18.16 2.11 -7.30
N ILE A 101 -17.62 2.82 -6.31
CA ILE A 101 -17.94 4.24 -6.09
C ILE A 101 -17.50 5.08 -7.31
N ALA A 102 -16.26 4.90 -7.79
CA ALA A 102 -15.76 5.62 -8.96
C ALA A 102 -16.53 5.26 -10.24
N THR A 103 -16.89 3.99 -10.41
CA THR A 103 -17.68 3.51 -11.55
C THR A 103 -19.05 4.18 -11.57
N ASN A 104 -19.79 4.15 -10.46
CA ASN A 104 -21.12 4.77 -10.36
C ASN A 104 -21.05 6.29 -10.50
N SER A 105 -19.94 6.92 -10.11
CA SER A 105 -19.76 8.37 -10.25
C SER A 105 -19.54 8.82 -11.70
N ILE A 106 -18.89 8.00 -12.54
CA ILE A 106 -18.53 8.40 -13.92
C ILE A 106 -19.52 7.83 -14.94
N PHE A 107 -20.02 6.62 -14.67
CA PHE A 107 -20.91 5.88 -15.57
C PHE A 107 -22.19 5.51 -14.83
N PRO A 108 -22.98 6.51 -14.38
CA PRO A 108 -24.25 6.24 -13.72
C PRO A 108 -25.15 5.43 -14.66
N ASP A 109 -25.82 4.43 -14.11
CA ASP A 109 -26.80 3.58 -14.80
C ASP A 109 -26.26 2.74 -15.99
N GLU A 110 -24.96 2.78 -16.29
CA GLU A 110 -24.36 1.93 -17.33
C GLU A 110 -24.06 0.50 -16.85
N ILE A 111 -24.05 0.26 -15.54
CA ILE A 111 -23.73 -1.04 -14.93
C ILE A 111 -24.78 -1.43 -13.90
N GLU A 112 -25.57 -2.46 -14.21
CA GLU A 112 -26.49 -3.08 -13.27
C GLU A 112 -25.76 -4.10 -12.38
N CYS A 113 -25.84 -3.93 -11.07
CA CYS A 113 -25.21 -4.82 -10.10
C CYS A 113 -26.25 -5.68 -9.36
N CYS A 114 -26.43 -6.93 -9.79
CA CYS A 114 -27.24 -7.91 -9.08
C CYS A 114 -26.44 -8.54 -7.94
N ARG A 115 -27.00 -8.53 -6.72
CA ARG A 115 -26.36 -9.10 -5.53
C ARG A 115 -26.97 -10.45 -5.19
N GLU A 116 -26.11 -11.44 -5.00
CA GLU A 116 -26.46 -12.74 -4.46
C GLU A 116 -25.61 -12.97 -3.22
N LEU A 117 -26.26 -13.17 -2.07
CA LEU A 117 -25.56 -13.48 -0.83
C LEU A 117 -25.21 -14.97 -0.84
N ILE A 118 -23.92 -15.28 -0.74
CA ILE A 118 -23.46 -16.65 -0.53
C ILE A 118 -23.41 -16.88 0.97
N GLU A 119 -24.33 -17.70 1.48
CA GLU A 119 -24.30 -18.10 2.89
C GLU A 119 -23.06 -18.95 3.18
N SER A 120 -22.41 -18.63 4.29
CA SER A 120 -21.30 -19.42 4.82
C SER A 120 -21.64 -19.77 6.26
N PRO A 121 -22.48 -20.80 6.50
CA PRO A 121 -22.94 -21.13 7.84
C PRO A 121 -21.74 -21.47 8.73
N ARG A 122 -21.70 -20.84 9.90
CA ARG A 122 -20.79 -21.23 10.98
C ARG A 122 -21.40 -22.37 11.77
N LEU A 123 -20.56 -23.31 12.20
CA LEU A 123 -20.93 -24.42 13.06
C LEU A 123 -20.77 -24.04 14.53
N ASP A 124 -19.82 -23.15 14.83
CA ASP A 124 -19.54 -22.65 16.18
C ASP A 124 -19.20 -21.15 16.20
N GLN A 125 -19.32 -20.55 17.39
CA GLN A 125 -19.05 -19.13 17.63
C GLN A 125 -17.77 -18.96 18.50
N PRO A 126 -16.73 -18.29 17.98
CA PRO A 126 -15.52 -18.02 18.75
C PRO A 126 -15.67 -16.81 19.67
N ASP A 127 -14.94 -16.82 20.78
CA ASP A 127 -14.81 -15.68 21.70
C ASP A 127 -13.65 -14.77 21.24
N VAL A 128 -13.97 -13.63 20.62
CA VAL A 128 -12.97 -12.74 20.02
C VAL A 128 -12.67 -11.56 20.92
N HIS A 129 -11.38 -11.37 21.24
CA HIS A 129 -10.89 -10.27 22.07
C HIS A 129 -10.04 -9.35 21.20
N ILE A 130 -10.46 -8.09 21.03
CA ILE A 130 -9.72 -7.09 20.26
C ILE A 130 -9.07 -6.08 21.20
N HIS A 131 -7.75 -6.05 21.18
CA HIS A 131 -6.90 -5.20 22.00
C HIS A 131 -6.45 -3.99 21.18
N ASN A 132 -6.68 -2.78 21.69
CA ASN A 132 -6.18 -1.53 21.13
C ASN A 132 -5.24 -0.81 22.10
N PHE A 133 -4.24 -0.11 21.59
CA PHE A 133 -3.23 0.55 22.42
C PHE A 133 -3.50 2.05 22.63
N ALA A 134 -4.20 2.72 21.70
CA ALA A 134 -4.32 4.17 21.71
C ALA A 134 -5.74 4.66 21.38
N ARG A 135 -6.11 5.80 21.97
CA ARG A 135 -7.29 6.59 21.60
C ARG A 135 -6.99 7.70 20.60
N HIS A 136 -5.86 7.63 19.91
CA HIS A 136 -5.53 8.53 18.81
C HIS A 136 -5.13 7.73 17.58
N HIS A 137 -5.34 8.29 16.39
CA HIS A 137 -4.98 7.61 15.16
C HIS A 137 -3.47 7.39 15.02
N GLY A 138 -3.12 6.16 14.68
CA GLY A 138 -1.81 5.81 14.15
C GLY A 138 -1.60 6.29 12.73
N SER A 139 -0.37 6.67 12.38
CA SER A 139 0.01 6.81 10.97
C SER A 139 1.48 6.53 10.76
N THR A 140 1.84 6.04 9.57
CA THR A 140 3.26 5.83 9.21
C THR A 140 4.06 7.13 9.37
N GLU A 141 3.47 8.29 9.08
CA GLU A 141 4.15 9.58 9.29
C GLU A 141 4.38 9.89 10.77
N PHE A 142 3.37 9.65 11.62
CA PHE A 142 3.49 9.86 13.06
C PHE A 142 4.55 8.95 13.68
N TRP A 143 4.60 7.69 13.25
CA TRP A 143 5.47 6.68 13.83
C TRP A 143 6.95 6.79 13.46
N LYS A 144 7.33 7.64 12.51
CA LYS A 144 8.70 7.70 12.01
C LYS A 144 9.70 8.01 13.12
N ASP A 145 9.44 9.06 13.89
CA ASP A 145 10.40 9.64 14.83
C ASP A 145 9.68 10.18 16.08
N GLY A 146 10.45 10.53 17.12
CA GLY A 146 9.95 11.16 18.35
C GLY A 146 8.88 10.33 19.07
N ASP A 147 7.86 11.00 19.62
CA ASP A 147 6.81 10.37 20.43
C ASP A 147 6.11 9.21 19.71
N GLY A 148 5.87 9.31 18.40
CA GLY A 148 5.23 8.22 17.65
C GLY A 148 6.16 7.03 17.45
N GLY A 149 7.47 7.29 17.36
CA GLY A 149 8.49 6.29 17.54
C GLY A 149 8.32 5.64 18.92
N ASP A 150 8.39 6.38 20.01
CA ASP A 150 8.33 5.81 21.37
C ASP A 150 7.06 4.98 21.62
N CYS A 151 5.91 5.42 21.08
CA CYS A 151 4.67 4.65 21.10
C CYS A 151 4.84 3.25 20.47
N LEU A 152 5.47 3.17 19.29
CA LEU A 152 5.73 1.88 18.65
C LEU A 152 6.70 1.01 19.47
N ASP A 153 7.71 1.56 20.14
CA ASP A 153 8.59 0.77 21.02
C ASP A 153 7.83 0.19 22.21
N ILE A 154 6.88 0.94 22.75
CA ILE A 154 6.01 0.48 23.83
C ILE A 154 5.14 -0.68 23.33
N VAL A 155 4.47 -0.52 22.19
CA VAL A 155 3.64 -1.57 21.56
C VAL A 155 4.47 -2.81 21.25
N GLY A 156 5.65 -2.65 20.64
CA GLY A 156 6.53 -3.76 20.31
C GLY A 156 7.02 -4.52 21.54
N ARG A 157 7.35 -3.82 22.63
CA ARG A 157 7.72 -4.44 23.92
C ARG A 157 6.56 -5.16 24.59
N TYR A 158 5.34 -4.64 24.50
CA TYR A 158 4.15 -5.32 25.02
C TYR A 158 3.91 -6.61 24.24
N LEU A 159 3.81 -6.51 22.91
CA LEU A 159 3.58 -7.66 22.04
C LEU A 159 4.69 -8.73 22.15
N GLY A 160 5.94 -8.32 22.37
CA GLY A 160 7.07 -9.23 22.55
C GLY A 160 7.04 -10.05 23.85
N LYS A 161 6.23 -9.62 24.84
CA LYS A 161 6.01 -10.37 26.09
C LYS A 161 4.87 -11.38 25.99
N LEU A 162 4.04 -11.30 24.95
CA LEU A 162 2.95 -12.25 24.77
C LEU A 162 3.52 -13.65 24.51
N PRO A 163 3.09 -14.66 25.27
CA PRO A 163 3.63 -16.02 25.13
C PRO A 163 3.30 -16.61 23.76
N ASP A 164 2.08 -16.36 23.27
CA ASP A 164 1.49 -17.05 22.12
C ASP A 164 0.97 -16.08 21.05
N LEU A 165 1.79 -15.11 20.61
CA LEU A 165 1.45 -14.30 19.43
C LEU A 165 1.65 -15.13 18.15
N GLY A 166 0.56 -15.50 17.48
CA GLY A 166 0.57 -16.41 16.34
C GLY A 166 1.22 -15.81 15.10
N PHE A 167 0.67 -14.70 14.60
CA PHE A 167 1.20 -14.01 13.41
C PHE A 167 1.01 -12.50 13.50
N TRP A 168 1.85 -11.75 12.79
CA TRP A 168 1.82 -10.30 12.89
C TRP A 168 2.24 -9.58 11.61
N SER A 169 1.86 -8.31 11.51
CA SER A 169 2.18 -7.47 10.37
C SER A 169 2.21 -5.98 10.70
N GLY A 170 2.66 -5.20 9.72
CA GLY A 170 2.66 -3.75 9.76
C GLY A 170 3.28 -3.12 8.52
N ASN A 171 3.36 -1.79 8.51
CA ASN A 171 4.13 -1.06 7.51
C ASN A 171 5.62 -1.40 7.62
N LYS A 172 6.41 -1.14 6.57
CA LYS A 172 7.86 -1.41 6.56
C LYS A 172 8.57 -0.92 7.84
N LEU A 173 8.26 0.29 8.29
CA LEU A 173 8.77 0.88 9.52
C LEU A 173 8.50 0.01 10.77
N VAL A 174 7.27 -0.48 10.90
CA VAL A 174 6.86 -1.39 12.00
C VAL A 174 7.58 -2.72 11.86
N LEU A 175 7.64 -3.30 10.65
CA LEU A 175 8.32 -4.57 10.41
C LEU A 175 9.80 -4.50 10.79
N ASP A 176 10.49 -3.44 10.37
CA ASP A 176 11.91 -3.25 10.61
C ASP A 176 12.20 -3.13 12.13
N ARG A 177 11.27 -2.54 12.89
CA ARG A 177 11.39 -2.36 14.34
C ARG A 177 10.99 -3.59 15.17
N PHE A 178 9.94 -4.30 14.76
CA PHE A 178 9.34 -5.37 15.55
C PHE A 178 9.97 -6.73 15.27
N ARG A 179 10.69 -6.88 14.15
CA ARG A 179 11.24 -8.18 13.70
C ARG A 179 12.10 -8.88 14.74
N ALA A 180 12.88 -8.13 15.51
CA ALA A 180 13.74 -8.71 16.56
C ALA A 180 12.99 -8.96 17.89
N LEU A 181 11.81 -8.35 18.07
CA LEU A 181 11.04 -8.39 19.31
C LEU A 181 9.97 -9.49 19.30
N LEU A 182 9.36 -9.75 18.15
CA LEU A 182 8.16 -10.61 18.06
C LEU A 182 8.50 -12.01 17.57
N LYS A 183 8.05 -13.01 18.34
CA LYS A 183 8.24 -14.44 18.04
C LYS A 183 7.24 -15.00 17.02
N GLY A 184 6.10 -14.33 16.83
CA GLY A 184 5.07 -14.75 15.88
C GLY A 184 5.50 -14.69 14.42
N LYS A 185 4.77 -15.37 13.54
CA LYS A 185 5.06 -15.37 12.10
C LYS A 185 4.81 -13.98 11.51
N MET A 186 5.85 -13.34 10.98
CA MET A 186 5.69 -12.10 10.22
C MET A 186 5.04 -12.39 8.86
N VAL A 187 3.86 -11.84 8.63
CA VAL A 187 3.06 -12.03 7.41
C VAL A 187 2.88 -10.69 6.73
N ARG A 188 2.78 -10.65 5.39
CA ARG A 188 2.48 -9.39 4.69
C ARG A 188 1.03 -8.94 4.96
N PRO A 189 0.75 -7.64 5.08
CA PRO A 189 -0.62 -7.16 5.30
C PRO A 189 -1.54 -7.63 4.17
N ARG A 190 -1.06 -7.56 2.92
CA ARG A 190 -1.75 -8.09 1.73
C ARG A 190 -1.14 -9.41 1.28
N GLN A 191 -1.97 -10.46 1.24
CA GLN A 191 -1.61 -11.77 0.73
C GLN A 191 -2.83 -12.44 0.11
N ALA A 192 -2.66 -13.04 -1.07
CA ALA A 192 -3.73 -13.80 -1.71
C ALA A 192 -3.81 -15.22 -1.12
N GLY A 193 -5.05 -15.63 -0.76
CA GLY A 193 -5.46 -17.04 -0.76
C GLY A 193 -4.66 -18.03 0.10
N THR A 194 -4.10 -17.62 1.25
CA THR A 194 -3.38 -18.56 2.12
C THR A 194 -4.26 -19.16 3.21
N ASN A 195 -4.05 -20.45 3.50
CA ASN A 195 -4.64 -21.17 4.62
C ASN A 195 -3.60 -21.56 5.70
N ALA A 196 -2.35 -21.11 5.55
CA ALA A 196 -1.22 -21.57 6.37
C ALA A 196 -1.26 -21.16 7.86
N TYR A 197 -2.22 -20.31 8.23
CA TYR A 197 -2.33 -19.71 9.56
C TYR A 197 -3.66 -20.05 10.25
N ARG A 198 -4.50 -20.90 9.66
CA ARG A 198 -5.83 -21.28 10.17
C ARG A 198 -5.81 -22.01 11.52
N GLN A 199 -4.65 -22.43 12.00
CA GLN A 199 -4.48 -23.04 13.32
C GLN A 199 -4.07 -22.02 14.39
N LEU A 200 -3.72 -20.79 13.99
CA LEU A 200 -3.22 -19.76 14.91
C LEU A 200 -4.40 -18.97 15.49
N THR A 201 -4.40 -18.79 16.80
CA THR A 201 -5.50 -18.18 17.57
C THR A 201 -5.26 -16.73 17.96
N SER A 202 -4.17 -16.13 17.51
CA SER A 202 -3.90 -14.71 17.79
C SER A 202 -3.15 -14.02 16.65
N CYS A 203 -3.39 -12.72 16.51
CA CYS A 203 -2.69 -11.90 15.54
C CYS A 203 -2.48 -10.45 15.97
N ALA A 204 -1.43 -9.80 15.46
CA ALA A 204 -1.19 -8.37 15.66
C ALA A 204 -0.98 -7.64 14.32
N ILE A 205 -1.65 -6.53 14.10
CA ILE A 205 -1.45 -5.70 12.91
C ILE A 205 -1.36 -4.22 13.29
N ILE A 206 -0.12 -3.72 13.33
CA ILE A 206 0.15 -2.30 13.54
C ILE A 206 0.40 -1.68 12.17
N TYR A 207 -0.70 -1.22 11.57
CA TYR A 207 -0.75 -0.86 10.16
C TYR A 207 -1.47 0.45 9.94
N SER A 208 -1.02 1.20 8.94
CA SER A 208 -1.66 2.42 8.50
C SER A 208 -1.49 2.63 7.00
N ASN A 209 -2.58 2.96 6.32
CA ASN A 209 -2.61 3.22 4.89
C ASN A 209 -3.63 4.32 4.56
N LYS A 210 -3.40 5.48 5.18
CA LYS A 210 -4.27 6.66 5.04
C LYS A 210 -4.13 7.29 3.65
N ALA A 211 -5.11 8.10 3.29
CA ALA A 211 -5.05 8.94 2.09
C ALA A 211 -3.78 9.81 2.09
N GLN A 212 -3.12 9.86 0.94
CA GLN A 212 -1.90 10.62 0.69
C GLN A 212 -2.20 11.80 -0.25
N ASP A 213 -1.29 12.77 -0.33
CA ASP A 213 -1.43 13.90 -1.25
C ASP A 213 -1.52 13.45 -2.73
N ALA A 214 -0.89 12.32 -3.06
CA ALA A 214 -0.98 11.69 -4.37
C ALA A 214 -2.40 11.22 -4.73
N ASP A 215 -3.28 11.01 -3.74
CA ASP A 215 -4.67 10.62 -3.97
C ASP A 215 -5.55 11.82 -4.37
N SER A 216 -5.03 13.05 -4.33
CA SER A 216 -5.79 14.26 -4.69
C SER A 216 -6.46 14.18 -6.06
N ALA A 217 -5.82 13.53 -7.03
CA ALA A 217 -6.38 13.31 -8.37
C ALA A 217 -7.67 12.49 -8.35
N ILE A 218 -7.66 11.37 -7.64
CA ILE A 218 -8.80 10.44 -7.58
C ILE A 218 -9.89 10.92 -6.61
N LEU A 219 -9.51 11.64 -5.55
CA LEU A 219 -10.45 12.32 -4.66
C LEU A 219 -11.28 13.35 -5.43
N GLU A 220 -10.59 14.20 -6.20
CA GLU A 220 -11.24 15.22 -7.03
C GLU A 220 -12.06 14.59 -8.17
N MET A 221 -11.48 13.67 -8.93
CA MET A 221 -12.10 13.14 -10.15
C MET A 221 -13.33 12.27 -9.86
N PHE A 222 -13.30 11.48 -8.79
CA PHE A 222 -14.34 10.49 -8.52
C PHE A 222 -15.23 10.86 -7.33
N GLY A 223 -15.11 12.09 -6.81
CA GLY A 223 -15.86 12.53 -5.62
C GLY A 223 -15.58 11.68 -4.39
N LEU A 224 -14.40 11.05 -4.30
CA LEU A 224 -14.05 10.19 -3.18
C LEU A 224 -13.68 11.02 -1.96
N THR A 225 -13.97 10.48 -0.79
CA THR A 225 -13.55 11.03 0.50
C THR A 225 -12.28 10.36 1.00
N LYS A 226 -11.54 11.05 1.87
CA LYS A 226 -10.37 10.46 2.54
C LYS A 226 -10.75 9.23 3.35
N ASP A 227 -11.93 9.23 3.97
CA ASP A 227 -12.43 8.12 4.79
C ASP A 227 -12.76 6.89 3.95
N GLN A 228 -13.30 7.07 2.74
CA GLN A 228 -13.46 5.95 1.78
C GLN A 228 -12.12 5.35 1.39
N ILE A 229 -11.07 6.16 1.21
CA ILE A 229 -9.71 5.66 0.96
C ILE A 229 -9.19 4.88 2.17
N VAL A 230 -9.33 5.42 3.38
CA VAL A 230 -8.89 4.75 4.62
C VAL A 230 -9.63 3.42 4.79
N ARG A 231 -10.95 3.39 4.57
CA ARG A 231 -11.74 2.17 4.62
C ARG A 231 -11.19 1.11 3.67
N ALA A 232 -11.02 1.46 2.39
CA ALA A 232 -10.60 0.52 1.36
C ALA A 232 -9.13 0.08 1.46
N ARG A 233 -8.25 0.96 1.96
CA ARG A 233 -6.80 0.70 1.95
C ARG A 233 -6.23 0.25 3.29
N GLU A 234 -6.87 0.59 4.40
CA GLU A 234 -6.40 0.25 5.73
C GLU A 234 -7.34 -0.73 6.42
N ILE A 235 -8.61 -0.39 6.53
CA ILE A 235 -9.57 -1.17 7.31
C ILE A 235 -9.84 -2.53 6.65
N GLU A 236 -10.09 -2.56 5.34
CA GLU A 236 -10.28 -3.82 4.61
C GLU A 236 -9.03 -4.70 4.66
N ASP A 237 -7.83 -4.13 4.60
CA ASP A 237 -6.58 -4.87 4.75
C ASP A 237 -6.47 -5.50 6.14
N ILE A 238 -6.85 -4.77 7.20
CA ILE A 238 -6.86 -5.27 8.58
C ILE A 238 -7.89 -6.39 8.74
N GLN A 239 -9.12 -6.21 8.24
CA GLN A 239 -10.19 -7.22 8.30
C GLN A 239 -9.75 -8.52 7.59
N GLN A 240 -9.21 -8.41 6.37
CA GLN A 240 -8.72 -9.55 5.61
C GLN A 240 -7.48 -10.21 6.26
N PHE A 241 -6.70 -9.46 7.03
CA PHE A 241 -5.57 -10.00 7.78
C PHE A 241 -6.03 -10.81 9.00
N VAL A 242 -6.97 -10.27 9.79
CA VAL A 242 -7.58 -10.91 10.96
C VAL A 242 -8.21 -12.25 10.57
N MET A 243 -8.91 -12.30 9.44
CA MET A 243 -9.54 -13.52 8.93
C MET A 243 -8.57 -14.61 8.45
N ARG A 244 -7.25 -14.49 8.64
CA ARG A 244 -6.28 -15.54 8.26
C ARG A 244 -6.06 -16.59 9.34
N GLY A 245 -6.44 -16.29 10.58
CA GLY A 245 -6.29 -17.19 11.72
C GLY A 245 -7.38 -18.25 11.81
N ALA A 246 -7.49 -18.85 13.00
CA ALA A 246 -8.48 -19.87 13.34
C ALA A 246 -9.93 -19.41 13.20
N ILE A 247 -10.20 -18.11 13.34
CA ILE A 247 -11.52 -17.51 13.13
C ILE A 247 -12.12 -17.80 11.73
N ARG A 248 -11.27 -18.13 10.74
CA ARG A 248 -11.73 -18.52 9.40
C ARG A 248 -12.38 -19.90 9.35
N ASN A 249 -12.08 -20.78 10.30
CA ASN A 249 -12.64 -22.12 10.33
C ASN A 249 -14.09 -22.06 10.85
N PRO A 250 -15.07 -22.65 10.15
CA PRO A 250 -16.48 -22.59 10.54
C PRO A 250 -16.80 -23.24 11.89
N ASP A 251 -15.98 -24.20 12.33
CA ASP A 251 -16.08 -25.02 13.54
C ASP A 251 -15.18 -24.54 14.69
N PHE A 252 -14.54 -23.39 14.55
CA PHE A 252 -13.71 -22.84 15.62
C PHE A 252 -14.58 -22.16 16.69
N TYR A 253 -14.48 -22.67 17.92
CA TYR A 253 -15.17 -22.19 19.12
C TYR A 253 -14.23 -21.60 20.19
N GLY A 254 -12.93 -21.53 19.90
CA GLY A 254 -11.92 -21.10 20.88
C GLY A 254 -11.81 -19.57 21.01
N ARG A 255 -10.95 -19.15 21.94
CA ARG A 255 -10.55 -17.74 22.09
C ARG A 255 -9.68 -17.28 20.92
N TYR A 256 -9.94 -16.08 20.41
CA TYR A 256 -9.15 -15.45 19.36
C TYR A 256 -8.74 -14.01 19.70
N ASP A 257 -7.44 -13.75 19.84
CA ASP A 257 -6.93 -12.43 20.24
C ASP A 257 -6.41 -11.62 19.04
N ILE A 258 -6.90 -10.39 18.88
CA ILE A 258 -6.53 -9.46 17.81
C ILE A 258 -5.91 -8.22 18.44
N TYR A 259 -4.70 -7.83 18.02
CA TYR A 259 -4.05 -6.61 18.49
C TYR A 259 -3.94 -5.59 17.34
N VAL A 260 -4.57 -4.44 17.51
CA VAL A 260 -4.54 -3.30 16.57
C VAL A 260 -4.05 -2.05 17.28
N TYR A 261 -3.67 -1.02 16.53
CA TYR A 261 -3.05 0.15 17.14
C TYR A 261 -4.05 1.01 17.91
N ASP A 262 -5.16 1.38 17.27
CA ASP A 262 -6.11 2.34 17.83
C ASP A 262 -7.56 1.82 17.91
N VAL A 263 -8.37 2.53 18.69
CA VAL A 263 -9.77 2.16 18.95
C VAL A 263 -10.63 2.11 17.68
N TRP A 264 -10.40 3.00 16.70
CA TRP A 264 -11.18 3.00 15.46
C TRP A 264 -10.88 1.78 14.60
N GLN A 265 -9.62 1.31 14.57
CA GLN A 265 -9.29 0.04 13.96
C GLN A 265 -9.99 -1.12 14.67
N ALA A 266 -10.04 -1.09 16.01
CA ALA A 266 -10.68 -2.14 16.80
C ALA A 266 -12.20 -2.20 16.57
N GLU A 267 -12.87 -1.04 16.59
CA GLU A 267 -14.30 -0.91 16.31
C GLU A 267 -14.62 -1.35 14.87
N ALA A 268 -13.83 -0.94 13.87
CA ALA A 268 -14.07 -1.34 12.49
C ALA A 268 -13.88 -2.85 12.24
N VAL A 269 -13.03 -3.52 13.02
CA VAL A 269 -12.90 -4.99 13.00
C VAL A 269 -14.07 -5.64 13.74
N ARG A 270 -14.46 -5.11 14.91
CA ARG A 270 -15.66 -5.58 15.64
C ARG A 270 -16.89 -5.54 14.74
N ASP A 271 -17.17 -4.39 14.16
CA ASP A 271 -18.36 -4.17 13.33
C ASP A 271 -18.37 -5.15 12.15
N PHE A 272 -17.22 -5.38 11.51
CA PHE A 272 -17.09 -6.38 10.46
C PHE A 272 -17.39 -7.81 10.93
N LEU A 273 -16.88 -8.21 12.09
CA LEU A 273 -17.11 -9.56 12.62
C LEU A 273 -18.56 -9.75 13.08
N VAL A 274 -19.16 -8.74 13.72
CA VAL A 274 -20.54 -8.79 14.22
C VAL A 274 -21.54 -8.71 13.06
N ASP A 275 -21.40 -7.74 12.15
CA ASP A 275 -22.28 -7.58 10.98
C ASP A 275 -22.19 -8.80 10.05
N GLY A 276 -20.99 -9.39 9.96
CA GLY A 276 -20.74 -10.62 9.22
C GLY A 276 -21.24 -11.89 9.93
N ARG A 277 -21.77 -11.79 11.16
CA ARG A 277 -22.16 -12.92 12.03
C ARG A 277 -21.05 -13.95 12.20
N ILE A 278 -19.82 -13.47 12.30
CA ILE A 278 -18.60 -14.28 12.37
C ILE A 278 -18.28 -14.66 13.82
N ALA A 279 -18.48 -13.74 14.76
CA ALA A 279 -18.11 -13.93 16.16
C ALA A 279 -18.78 -12.89 17.07
N ASP A 280 -18.88 -13.23 18.35
CA ASP A 280 -19.05 -12.26 19.43
C ASP A 280 -17.71 -11.63 19.79
N VAL A 281 -17.71 -10.34 20.08
CA VAL A 281 -16.48 -9.55 20.18
C VAL A 281 -16.46 -8.68 21.44
N THR A 282 -15.37 -8.78 22.19
CA THR A 282 -15.04 -7.89 23.31
C THR A 282 -13.87 -6.97 22.96
N LEU A 283 -13.98 -5.68 23.28
CA LEU A 283 -12.92 -4.69 23.08
C LEU A 283 -12.15 -4.44 24.38
N HIS A 284 -10.83 -4.43 24.30
CA HIS A 284 -9.93 -4.15 25.42
C HIS A 284 -8.98 -3.01 25.06
N GLY A 285 -8.92 -1.99 25.92
CA GLY A 285 -7.82 -1.03 25.90
C GLY A 285 -6.62 -1.62 26.65
N VAL A 286 -5.44 -1.59 26.05
CA VAL A 286 -4.21 -2.09 26.68
C VAL A 286 -3.64 -1.02 27.61
N GLU A 287 -4.21 -0.92 28.80
CA GLU A 287 -3.83 0.08 29.80
C GLU A 287 -2.39 -0.10 30.28
N GLU A 288 -1.85 -1.33 30.29
CA GLU A 288 -0.47 -1.62 30.71
C GLU A 288 0.57 -0.98 29.77
N ALA A 289 0.19 -0.71 28.52
CA ALA A 289 1.04 0.01 27.58
C ALA A 289 1.11 1.51 27.92
N LYS A 290 0.19 2.05 28.73
CA LYS A 290 0.10 3.48 29.09
C LYS A 290 0.00 4.41 27.86
N LEU A 291 -0.61 3.92 26.78
CA LEU A 291 -0.81 4.67 25.54
C LEU A 291 -2.25 5.12 25.33
N ILE A 292 -3.21 4.57 26.08
CA ILE A 292 -4.63 4.91 25.97
C ILE A 292 -4.88 6.41 26.22
N ASP A 293 -4.19 6.96 27.22
CA ASP A 293 -4.30 8.39 27.60
C ASP A 293 -3.27 9.30 26.91
N PHE A 294 -2.38 8.73 26.10
CA PHE A 294 -1.39 9.53 25.38
C PHE A 294 -2.09 10.43 24.36
N LYS A 295 -1.89 11.74 24.48
CA LYS A 295 -2.41 12.72 23.52
C LYS A 295 -1.35 12.98 22.46
N ARG A 296 -1.66 12.56 21.23
CA ARG A 296 -0.84 12.89 20.07
C ARG A 296 -0.63 14.41 19.99
N PRO A 297 0.62 14.90 19.91
CA PRO A 297 0.88 16.30 19.68
C PRO A 297 0.19 16.75 18.41
N ASN A 298 -0.53 17.87 18.47
CA ASN A 298 -1.08 18.48 17.27
C ASN A 298 0.09 18.70 16.29
N ALA A 299 -0.10 18.25 15.05
CA ALA A 299 0.83 18.59 13.98
C ALA A 299 0.70 20.10 13.74
N GLY A 300 1.42 20.90 14.53
CA GLY A 300 1.58 22.32 14.28
C GLY A 300 2.08 22.47 12.85
N ARG A 301 1.54 23.45 12.12
CA ARG A 301 2.09 23.86 10.82
C ARG A 301 3.57 24.15 11.08
N ARG A 302 4.47 23.30 10.56
CA ARG A 302 5.92 23.53 10.73
C ARG A 302 6.16 24.97 10.30
N PRO A 303 6.78 25.82 11.16
CA PRO A 303 7.17 27.15 10.74
C PRO A 303 7.88 27.00 9.41
N ILE A 304 7.44 27.75 8.40
CA ILE A 304 8.19 27.85 7.16
C ILE A 304 9.51 28.49 7.58
N GLN A 305 10.53 27.68 7.83
CA GLN A 305 11.89 28.18 7.89
C GLN A 305 12.14 28.75 6.50
N VAL A 306 12.07 30.06 6.39
CA VAL A 306 12.48 30.80 5.21
C VAL A 306 13.97 30.58 5.11
N ASP A 307 14.34 29.54 4.38
CA ASP A 307 15.72 29.25 4.04
C ASP A 307 16.18 30.38 3.11
N GLU A 308 16.97 31.32 3.66
CA GLU A 308 17.53 32.48 2.94
C GLU A 308 18.43 32.06 1.77
N ARG A 309 18.83 30.78 1.71
CA ARG A 309 19.66 30.24 0.64
C ARG A 309 18.94 30.28 -0.70
N SER A 310 19.70 30.63 -1.74
CA SER A 310 19.22 30.71 -3.10
C SER A 310 18.68 29.35 -3.58
N LYS A 311 17.77 29.35 -4.57
CA LYS A 311 17.29 28.11 -5.21
C LYS A 311 18.45 27.24 -5.73
N ALA A 312 19.54 27.86 -6.17
CA ALA A 312 20.74 27.19 -6.69
C ALA A 312 21.50 26.43 -5.59
N GLU A 313 21.73 27.05 -4.43
CA GLU A 313 22.41 26.42 -3.29
C GLU A 313 21.60 25.24 -2.72
N ARG A 314 20.27 25.41 -2.62
CA ARG A 314 19.36 24.33 -2.21
C ARG A 314 19.40 23.15 -3.18
N GLN A 315 19.49 23.41 -4.49
CA GLN A 315 19.66 22.34 -5.47
C GLN A 315 21.04 21.67 -5.38
N ALA A 316 22.11 22.43 -5.18
CA ALA A 316 23.47 21.90 -5.06
C ALA A 316 23.60 20.99 -3.82
N GLU A 317 23.06 21.41 -2.68
CA GLU A 317 23.09 20.61 -1.46
C GLU A 317 22.25 19.34 -1.59
N ARG A 318 21.06 19.42 -2.21
CA ARG A 318 20.23 18.24 -2.49
C ARG A 318 20.94 17.26 -3.42
N ARG A 319 21.61 17.75 -4.48
CA ARG A 319 22.43 16.91 -5.37
C ARG A 319 23.57 16.24 -4.61
N LYS A 320 24.24 16.97 -3.70
CA LYS A 320 25.30 16.42 -2.84
C LYS A 320 24.77 15.32 -1.92
N ARG A 321 23.66 15.57 -1.22
CA ARG A 321 23.01 14.57 -0.35
C ARG A 321 22.55 13.33 -1.11
N ASP A 322 21.98 13.49 -2.32
CA ASP A 322 21.58 12.36 -3.15
C ASP A 322 22.79 11.58 -3.69
N ALA A 323 23.86 12.28 -4.07
CA ALA A 323 25.13 11.66 -4.46
C ALA A 323 25.73 10.84 -3.31
N ASP A 324 25.74 11.39 -2.09
CA ASP A 324 26.23 10.69 -0.89
C ASP A 324 25.36 9.47 -0.55
N ARG A 325 24.03 9.61 -0.63
CA ARG A 325 23.10 8.49 -0.43
C ARG A 325 23.35 7.37 -1.44
N LYS A 326 23.49 7.72 -2.72
CA LYS A 326 23.80 6.77 -3.81
C LYS A 326 25.16 6.11 -3.61
N ARG A 327 26.17 6.87 -3.16
CA ARG A 327 27.51 6.34 -2.87
C ARG A 327 27.47 5.33 -1.73
N ARG A 328 26.76 5.63 -0.63
CA ARG A 328 26.55 4.70 0.48
C ARG A 328 25.82 3.43 0.03
N ALA A 329 24.72 3.57 -0.72
CA ALA A 329 23.97 2.43 -1.24
C ALA A 329 24.82 1.52 -2.15
N ARG A 330 25.61 2.11 -3.05
CA ARG A 330 26.56 1.37 -3.90
C ARG A 330 27.64 0.67 -3.10
N SER A 331 28.13 1.29 -2.02
CA SER A 331 29.14 0.67 -1.13
C SER A 331 28.56 -0.54 -0.39
N VAL A 332 27.33 -0.43 0.12
CA VAL A 332 26.63 -1.54 0.82
C VAL A 332 26.36 -2.69 -0.15
N GLU A 333 25.85 -2.40 -1.34
CA GLU A 333 25.58 -3.44 -2.35
C GLU A 333 26.89 -4.07 -2.88
N ARG A 334 27.97 -3.30 -3.00
CA ARG A 334 29.30 -3.84 -3.32
C ARG A 334 29.76 -4.82 -2.24
N GLY A 335 29.72 -4.44 -0.97
CA GLY A 335 30.07 -5.32 0.14
C GLY A 335 29.19 -6.57 0.21
N ARG A 336 27.89 -6.45 -0.10
CA ARG A 336 26.97 -7.60 -0.19
C ARG A 336 27.37 -8.58 -1.31
N ARG A 337 27.76 -8.06 -2.48
CA ARG A 337 28.21 -8.88 -3.62
C ARG A 337 29.58 -9.52 -3.38
N GLU A 338 30.48 -8.83 -2.67
CA GLU A 338 31.78 -9.36 -2.24
C GLU A 338 31.59 -10.49 -1.23
N ALA A 339 30.74 -10.31 -0.20
CA ALA A 339 30.40 -11.35 0.77
C ALA A 339 29.73 -12.58 0.15
N ALA A 340 28.97 -12.39 -0.93
CA ALA A 340 28.34 -13.48 -1.68
C ALA A 340 29.27 -14.15 -2.72
N GLY A 341 30.51 -13.66 -2.90
CA GLY A 341 31.46 -14.20 -3.88
C GLY A 341 31.10 -13.93 -5.35
N ILE A 342 30.15 -13.05 -5.62
CA ILE A 342 29.60 -12.75 -6.96
C ILE A 342 30.19 -11.44 -7.52
N HIS A 343 31.12 -10.82 -6.81
CA HIS A 343 31.73 -9.57 -7.23
C HIS A 343 32.66 -9.79 -8.43
N ARG A 344 32.24 -9.35 -9.62
CA ARG A 344 33.11 -9.25 -10.80
C ARG A 344 33.72 -7.85 -10.82
N GLY A 345 35.04 -7.78 -10.70
CA GLY A 345 35.78 -6.54 -10.90
C GLY A 345 35.58 -5.97 -12.31
N PRO A 346 35.82 -4.66 -12.53
CA PRO A 346 35.72 -4.07 -13.85
C PRO A 346 36.80 -4.65 -14.76
N GLY A 347 36.38 -5.42 -15.77
CA GLY A 347 37.25 -6.02 -16.79
C GLY A 347 36.42 -6.55 -17.96
N ARG A 348 36.91 -6.30 -19.19
CA ARG A 348 36.29 -6.79 -20.42
C ARG A 348 36.43 -8.33 -20.48
N PRO A 349 35.36 -9.10 -20.77
CA PRO A 349 35.47 -10.55 -20.86
C PRO A 349 36.50 -10.96 -21.92
N THR A 350 37.44 -11.81 -21.54
CA THR A 350 38.40 -12.43 -22.47
C THR A 350 37.63 -13.31 -23.45
N LYS A 351 37.77 -13.04 -24.75
CA LYS A 351 37.24 -13.92 -25.82
C LYS A 351 37.96 -15.25 -25.72
N TYR A 352 37.29 -16.30 -25.26
CA TYR A 352 37.77 -17.67 -25.46
C TYR A 352 37.69 -18.00 -26.96
N ALA A 353 38.83 -18.34 -27.53
CA ALA A 353 38.93 -18.89 -28.87
C ALA A 353 38.34 -20.30 -28.89
N THR A 354 37.42 -20.55 -29.81
CA THR A 354 36.88 -21.88 -30.11
C THR A 354 38.01 -22.81 -30.56
N PRO A 355 38.17 -24.04 -30.01
CA PRO A 355 39.11 -25.00 -30.56
C PRO A 355 38.56 -25.53 -31.89
N LEU A 356 39.39 -25.48 -32.93
CA LEU A 356 39.20 -26.23 -34.16
C LEU A 356 39.28 -27.73 -33.84
N SER A 357 38.18 -28.44 -34.00
CA SER A 357 38.19 -29.91 -34.10
C SER A 357 38.72 -30.29 -35.49
N ALA A 358 39.94 -30.81 -35.54
CA ALA A 358 40.46 -31.59 -36.67
C ALA A 358 40.31 -33.09 -36.33
N GLY A 359 40.07 -33.89 -37.37
CA GLY A 359 39.98 -35.36 -37.29
C GLY A 359 41.32 -36.06 -37.14
#